data_AF-A0A7K3ZRF8-F1
#
_entry.id   AF-A0A7K3ZRF8-F1
#
_cell.length_a   1.000
_cell.length_b   1.000
_cell.length_c   1.000
_cell.angle_alpha   90.00
_cell.angle_beta   90.00
_cell.angle_gamma   90.00
#
_symmetry.space_group_name_H-M   'P 1'
#
loop_
_entity.id
_entity.type
_entity.pdbx_description
1 polymer ?
#
loop_
_entity_poly.entity_id
_entity_poly.type
_entity_poly.pdbx_seq_one_letter_code
_entity_poly.pdbx_strand_id
1 'polypeptide(L)'
;MAQTESVSGSLISSVVRVMLKVAFRFEPLAPTAISLLMHQQLHRYRDGGIISDYKTHTKRLGKYHYRIEVDLDVTDRQALHLLANIFPKQISRYGRWFHD
;
A
#
# COMPACT_ATOMS: atom_id res chain seq x y z
N MET A 1 31.22 -21.26 27.03
CA MET A 1 30.00 -21.21 26.19
C MET A 1 29.86 -19.84 25.50
N ALA A 2 30.84 -19.41 24.70
CA ALA A 2 30.86 -18.04 24.12
C ALA A 2 31.02 -18.01 22.58
N GLN A 3 31.04 -19.16 21.91
CA GLN A 3 31.31 -19.25 20.46
C GLN A 3 30.03 -19.35 19.61
N THR A 4 28.88 -19.69 20.19
CA THR A 4 27.62 -19.91 19.47
C THR A 4 26.89 -18.61 19.10
N GLU A 5 27.08 -17.54 19.88
CA GLU A 5 26.43 -16.24 19.63
C GLU A 5 27.07 -15.46 18.46
N SER A 6 28.40 -15.55 18.29
CA SER A 6 29.10 -14.83 17.22
C SER A 6 28.83 -15.41 15.82
N VAL A 7 28.65 -16.73 15.74
CA VAL A 7 28.35 -17.43 14.48
C VAL A 7 26.95 -17.07 13.99
N SER A 8 25.95 -17.04 14.89
CA SER A 8 24.60 -16.58 14.55
C SER A 8 24.58 -15.13 14.05
N GLY A 9 25.29 -14.22 14.72
CA GLY A 9 25.37 -12.82 14.28
C GLY A 9 25.96 -12.64 12.89
N SER A 10 27.02 -13.39 12.55
CA SER A 10 27.68 -13.29 11.24
C SER A 10 26.86 -13.90 10.09
N LEU A 11 26.15 -15.00 10.34
CA LEU A 11 25.24 -15.62 9.38
C LEU A 11 24.00 -14.75 9.13
N ILE A 12 23.40 -14.19 10.19
CA ILE A 12 22.29 -13.24 10.08
C ILE A 12 22.73 -12.00 9.29
N SER A 13 23.90 -11.44 9.59
CA SER A 13 24.48 -10.31 8.84
C SER A 13 24.65 -10.64 7.34
N SER A 14 25.13 -11.85 7.03
CA SER A 14 25.37 -12.28 5.65
C SER A 14 24.07 -12.46 4.88
N VAL A 15 23.07 -13.10 5.49
CA VAL A 15 21.73 -13.29 4.94
C VAL A 15 21.06 -11.94 4.72
N VAL A 16 21.12 -11.02 5.68
CA VAL A 16 20.58 -9.66 5.57
C VAL A 16 21.24 -8.91 4.42
N ARG A 17 22.56 -9.01 4.26
CA ARG A 17 23.32 -8.35 3.18
C ARG A 17 22.95 -8.89 1.80
N VAL A 18 22.74 -10.21 1.69
CA VAL A 18 22.27 -10.86 0.45
C VAL A 18 20.84 -10.44 0.13
N MET A 19 19.93 -10.49 1.12
CA MET A 19 18.54 -10.06 0.98
C MET A 19 18.43 -8.59 0.55
N LEU A 20 19.23 -7.71 1.17
CA LEU A 20 19.35 -6.32 0.75
C LEU A 20 19.76 -6.24 -0.73
N LYS A 21 20.88 -6.87 -1.14
CA LYS A 21 21.33 -6.87 -2.55
C LYS A 21 20.27 -7.36 -3.53
N VAL A 22 19.52 -8.39 -3.15
CA VAL A 22 18.42 -8.93 -3.93
C VAL A 22 17.30 -7.89 -4.02
N ALA A 23 16.87 -7.30 -2.91
CA ALA A 23 15.88 -6.21 -2.91
C ALA A 23 16.33 -4.99 -3.74
N PHE A 24 17.63 -4.64 -3.73
CA PHE A 24 18.21 -3.61 -4.61
C PHE A 24 18.13 -3.99 -6.10
N ARG A 25 18.24 -5.28 -6.45
CA ARG A 25 18.14 -5.77 -7.83
C ARG A 25 16.70 -5.75 -8.36
N PHE A 26 15.73 -6.00 -7.49
CA PHE A 26 14.30 -6.00 -7.84
C PHE A 26 13.62 -4.63 -7.69
N GLU A 27 14.35 -3.62 -7.21
CA GLU A 27 13.88 -2.24 -7.09
C GLU A 27 13.27 -1.68 -8.40
N PRO A 28 13.84 -1.92 -9.60
CA PRO A 28 13.21 -1.49 -10.86
C PRO A 28 11.88 -2.17 -11.19
N LEU A 29 11.61 -3.33 -10.59
CA LEU A 29 10.37 -4.10 -10.77
C LEU A 29 9.29 -3.73 -9.73
N ALA A 30 9.67 -2.99 -8.69
CA ALA A 30 8.74 -2.54 -7.66
C ALA A 30 7.55 -1.74 -8.21
N PRO A 31 7.70 -0.80 -9.19
CA PRO A 31 6.56 -0.09 -9.77
C PRO A 31 5.53 -1.04 -10.38
N THR A 32 5.99 -2.07 -11.09
CA THR A 32 5.12 -3.07 -11.72
C THR A 32 4.38 -3.89 -10.68
N ALA A 33 5.08 -4.37 -9.64
CA ALA A 33 4.47 -5.14 -8.57
C ALA A 33 3.43 -4.32 -7.80
N ILE A 34 3.77 -3.07 -7.44
CA ILE A 34 2.85 -2.14 -6.78
C ILE A 34 1.63 -1.90 -7.66
N SER A 35 1.82 -1.61 -8.95
CA SER A 35 0.72 -1.35 -9.88
C SER A 35 -0.21 -2.55 -10.01
N LEU A 36 0.33 -3.77 -10.09
CA LEU A 36 -0.46 -5.00 -10.22
C LEU A 36 -1.27 -5.27 -8.95
N LEU A 37 -0.65 -5.18 -7.78
CA LEU A 37 -1.33 -5.38 -6.49
C LEU A 37 -2.41 -4.31 -6.27
N MET A 38 -2.11 -3.05 -6.60
CA MET A 38 -3.07 -1.95 -6.48
C MET A 38 -4.26 -2.17 -7.41
N HIS A 39 -4.00 -2.55 -8.67
CA HIS A 39 -5.05 -2.87 -9.63
C HIS A 39 -5.94 -4.03 -9.14
N GLN A 40 -5.35 -5.12 -8.65
CA GLN A 40 -6.12 -6.24 -8.10
C GLN A 40 -6.98 -5.86 -6.88
N GLN A 41 -6.47 -4.98 -6.01
CA GLN A 41 -7.22 -4.52 -4.85
C GLN A 41 -8.39 -3.62 -5.27
N LEU A 42 -8.14 -2.64 -6.14
CA LEU A 42 -9.16 -1.70 -6.61
C LEU A 42 -10.21 -2.39 -7.49
N HIS A 43 -9.80 -3.37 -8.29
CA HIS A 43 -10.74 -4.21 -9.04
C HIS A 43 -11.72 -4.93 -8.12
N ARG A 44 -11.23 -5.52 -7.02
CA ARG A 44 -12.11 -6.16 -6.02
C ARG A 44 -13.06 -5.16 -5.35
N TYR A 45 -12.62 -3.93 -5.12
CA TYR A 45 -13.49 -2.88 -4.58
C TYR A 45 -14.56 -2.44 -5.57
N ARG A 46 -14.22 -2.38 -6.86
CA ARG A 46 -15.19 -2.10 -7.92
C ARG A 46 -16.23 -3.21 -8.01
N ASP A 47 -15.79 -4.46 -8.08
CA ASP A 47 -16.68 -5.62 -8.19
C ASP A 47 -17.55 -5.80 -6.94
N GLY A 48 -17.03 -5.44 -5.76
CA GLY A 48 -17.78 -5.40 -4.50
C GLY A 48 -18.70 -4.19 -4.34
N GLY A 49 -18.78 -3.30 -5.34
CA GLY A 49 -19.63 -2.09 -5.30
C GLY A 49 -19.17 -1.02 -4.31
N ILE A 50 -17.92 -1.10 -3.81
CA ILE A 50 -17.34 -0.15 -2.86
C ILE A 50 -16.91 1.15 -3.58
N ILE A 51 -16.44 1.03 -4.82
CA ILE A 51 -16.11 2.14 -5.73
C ILE A 51 -16.82 1.93 -7.06
N SER A 52 -17.10 3.01 -7.80
CA SER A 52 -17.72 2.93 -9.12
C SER A 52 -16.70 2.59 -10.20
N ASP A 53 -15.58 3.32 -10.19
CA ASP A 53 -14.47 3.09 -11.10
C ASP A 53 -13.16 3.59 -10.49
N TYR A 54 -12.05 3.26 -11.12
CA TYR A 54 -10.74 3.72 -10.68
C TYR A 54 -9.74 3.82 -11.82
N LYS A 55 -8.77 4.70 -11.63
CA LYS A 55 -7.54 4.73 -12.40
C LYS A 55 -6.37 4.74 -11.43
N THR A 56 -5.37 3.92 -11.70
CA THR A 56 -4.15 3.91 -10.90
C THR A 56 -2.93 3.93 -11.80
N HIS A 57 -1.94 4.69 -11.38
CA HIS A 57 -0.66 4.78 -12.05
C HIS A 57 0.47 4.78 -11.03
N THR A 58 1.44 3.90 -11.23
CA THR A 58 2.65 3.86 -10.40
C THR A 58 3.85 4.19 -11.27
N LYS A 59 4.60 5.22 -10.88
CA LYS A 59 5.84 5.62 -11.55
C LYS A 59 7.00 5.68 -10.57
N ARG A 60 8.18 5.35 -11.08
CA ARG A 60 9.44 5.50 -10.34
C ARG A 60 9.99 6.90 -10.58
N LEU A 61 10.21 7.64 -9.51
CA LEU A 61 10.84 8.97 -9.53
C LEU A 61 12.36 8.90 -9.33
N GLY A 62 12.83 7.84 -8.70
CA GLY A 62 14.25 7.61 -8.43
C GLY A 62 14.47 6.31 -7.66
N LYS A 63 15.71 6.06 -7.23
CA LYS A 63 16.04 4.88 -6.44
C LYS A 63 15.24 4.89 -5.14
N TYR A 64 14.40 3.88 -4.93
CA TYR A 64 13.45 3.76 -3.81
C TYR A 64 12.41 4.86 -3.67
N HIS A 65 12.25 5.69 -4.69
CA HIS A 65 11.29 6.78 -4.67
C HIS A 65 10.22 6.50 -5.72
N TYR A 66 9.02 6.20 -5.25
CA TYR A 66 7.87 5.88 -6.09
C TYR A 66 6.77 6.88 -5.86
N ARG A 67 6.07 7.23 -6.93
CA ARG A 67 4.85 8.01 -6.90
C ARG A 67 3.70 7.14 -7.38
N ILE A 68 2.70 7.05 -6.52
CA ILE A 68 1.47 6.31 -6.77
C ILE A 68 0.38 7.36 -6.89
N GLU A 69 -0.29 7.37 -8.03
CA GLU A 69 -1.44 8.22 -8.33
C GLU A 69 -2.66 7.29 -8.40
N VAL A 70 -3.71 7.65 -7.66
CA VAL A 70 -4.96 6.90 -7.60
C VAL A 70 -6.10 7.89 -7.75
N ASP A 71 -6.85 7.75 -8.84
CA ASP A 71 -8.10 8.46 -9.08
C ASP A 71 -9.23 7.47 -8.77
N LEU A 72 -10.11 7.82 -7.84
CA LEU A 72 -11.26 7.01 -7.45
C LEU A 72 -12.53 7.72 -7.86
N ASP A 73 -13.39 7.02 -8.59
CA ASP A 73 -14.75 7.46 -8.84
C ASP A 73 -15.68 6.80 -7.82
N VAL A 74 -16.36 7.63 -7.03
CA VAL A 74 -17.20 7.21 -5.93
C VAL A 74 -18.48 8.04 -5.91
N THR A 75 -19.60 7.38 -5.66
CA THR A 75 -20.86 8.07 -5.35
C THR A 75 -20.83 8.63 -3.93
N ASP A 76 -21.73 9.57 -3.61
CA ASP A 76 -21.82 10.17 -2.27
C ASP A 76 -21.96 9.11 -1.16
N ARG A 77 -22.75 8.06 -1.40
CA ARG A 77 -22.95 6.96 -0.43
C ARG A 77 -21.69 6.12 -0.24
N GLN A 78 -20.97 5.83 -1.33
CA GLN A 78 -19.70 5.08 -1.28
C GLN A 78 -18.60 5.88 -0.61
N ALA A 79 -18.51 7.19 -0.90
CA ALA A 79 -17.56 8.10 -0.28
C ALA A 79 -17.72 8.13 1.25
N LEU A 80 -18.96 8.21 1.75
CA LEU A 80 -19.25 8.15 3.17
C LEU A 80 -18.79 6.82 3.80
N HIS A 81 -19.06 5.70 3.13
CA HIS A 81 -18.65 4.38 3.62
C HIS A 81 -17.12 4.21 3.64
N LEU A 82 -16.43 4.69 2.59
CA LEU A 82 -14.96 4.66 2.51
C LEU A 82 -14.32 5.55 3.57
N LEU A 83 -14.79 6.79 3.71
CA LEU A 83 -14.29 7.72 4.72
C LEU A 83 -14.49 7.16 6.13
N ALA A 84 -15.68 6.59 6.42
CA ALA A 84 -15.96 5.95 7.70
C ALA A 84 -14.98 4.81 8.02
N ASN A 85 -14.60 4.03 7.01
CA ASN A 85 -13.69 2.90 7.20
C ASN A 85 -12.21 3.31 7.28
N ILE A 86 -11.80 4.35 6.55
CA ILE A 86 -10.41 4.84 6.54
C ILE A 86 -10.11 5.72 7.77
N PHE A 87 -11.08 6.54 8.21
CA PHE A 87 -10.93 7.48 9.31
C PHE A 87 -12.04 7.33 10.38
N PRO A 88 -12.13 6.16 11.04
CA PRO A 88 -13.24 5.86 11.95
C PRO A 88 -13.37 6.84 13.12
N LYS A 89 -12.27 7.51 13.51
CA LYS A 89 -12.24 8.44 14.65
C LYS A 89 -12.57 9.90 14.29
N GLN A 90 -12.53 10.30 13.01
CA GLN A 90 -12.74 11.70 12.62
C GLN A 90 -14.20 12.01 12.25
N ILE A 91 -15.02 10.99 11.93
CA ILE A 91 -16.37 11.17 11.38
C ILE A 91 -17.47 11.21 12.45
N SER A 92 -17.19 10.82 13.70
CA SER A 92 -18.15 11.00 14.82
C SER A 92 -18.54 12.47 15.03
N ARG A 93 -17.75 13.42 14.51
CA ARG A 93 -18.03 14.86 14.54
C ARG A 93 -18.89 15.35 13.36
N TYR A 94 -18.87 14.65 12.22
CA TYR A 94 -19.60 15.04 11.00
C TYR A 94 -20.97 14.36 10.86
N GLY A 95 -21.23 13.26 11.58
CA GLY A 95 -22.55 12.61 11.60
C GLY A 95 -23.71 13.48 12.12
N ARG A 96 -23.42 14.66 12.70
CA ARG A 96 -24.43 15.64 13.17
C ARG A 96 -24.84 16.68 12.11
N TRP A 97 -24.15 16.76 10.97
CA TRP A 97 -24.37 17.82 9.98
C TRP A 97 -25.23 17.39 8.77
N PHE A 98 -25.60 16.10 8.68
CA PHE A 98 -26.42 15.55 7.58
C PHE A 98 -27.79 15.04 8.05
N HIS A 99 -28.19 15.42 9.27
CA HIS A 99 -29.56 15.34 9.74
C HIS A 99 -30.16 16.75 9.67
N ASP A 100 -30.44 17.20 8.45
CA ASP A 100 -31.50 18.16 8.09
C ASP A 100 -31.81 17.98 6.59
#